data_AF-A0A914WQB5-F1
#
_entry.id   AF-A0A914WQB5-F1
#
_cell.length_a   1.000
_cell.length_b   1.000
_cell.length_c   1.000
_cell.angle_alpha   90.00
_cell.angle_beta   90.00
_cell.angle_gamma   90.00
#
_symmetry.space_group_name_H-M   'P 1'
#
loop_
_entity.id
_entity.type
_entity.pdbx_description
1 polymer ?
#
loop_
_entity_poly.entity_id
_entity_poly.type
_entity_poly.pdbx_seq_one_letter_code
_entity_poly.pdbx_strand_id
1 'polypeptide(L)'
;MSDQRNIAPLNQRRHQRTTLAQKEILIKLALCEGKAIREAAQVANVNESTARNIIAAYRREGTIIQRPCGGSHRQKLTPEILERIEEVVERCPVATLKQIKQ
;
A
#
# COMPACT_ATOMS: atom_id res chain seq x y z
N MET A 1 -0.05 -12.76 36.14
CA MET A 1 -1.31 -12.08 35.76
C MET A 1 -1.10 -11.59 34.34
N SER A 2 -1.71 -12.26 33.36
CA SER A 2 -1.39 -12.07 31.95
C SER A 2 -2.40 -11.10 31.32
N ASP A 3 -1.91 -9.92 30.92
CA ASP A 3 -2.71 -8.90 30.23
C ASP A 3 -3.15 -9.39 28.84
N GLN A 4 -4.39 -9.85 28.74
CA GLN A 4 -5.09 -10.01 27.47
C GLN A 4 -5.61 -8.65 27.01
N ARG A 5 -4.77 -7.92 26.26
CA ARG A 5 -5.24 -6.76 25.49
C ARG A 5 -6.17 -7.26 24.39
N ASN A 6 -7.45 -7.03 24.63
CA ASN A 6 -8.56 -7.25 23.71
C ASN A 6 -8.41 -6.29 22.52
N ILE A 7 -7.81 -6.76 21.43
CA ILE A 7 -7.66 -5.99 20.19
C ILE A 7 -8.99 -6.08 19.46
N ALA A 8 -9.81 -5.04 19.59
CA ALA A 8 -11.01 -4.89 18.77
C ALA A 8 -10.64 -5.03 17.29
N PRO A 9 -11.40 -5.79 16.46
CA PRO A 9 -11.08 -5.91 15.05
C PRO A 9 -11.26 -4.55 14.40
N LEU A 10 -10.15 -3.94 13.97
CA LEU A 10 -10.17 -2.76 13.12
C LEU A 10 -11.02 -3.11 11.89
N ASN A 11 -12.12 -2.37 11.73
CA ASN A 11 -13.02 -2.43 10.58
C ASN A 11 -12.27 -1.99 9.32
N GLN A 12 -11.37 -2.84 8.85
CA GLN A 12 -10.69 -2.70 7.57
C GLN A 12 -11.72 -3.06 6.52
N ARG A 13 -12.39 -2.04 5.98
CA ARG A 13 -13.02 -2.14 4.66
C ARG A 13 -11.91 -2.57 3.68
N ARG A 14 -11.73 -3.88 3.52
CA ARG A 14 -10.79 -4.45 2.56
C ARG A 14 -11.32 -4.08 1.18
N HIS A 15 -10.84 -2.97 0.64
CA HIS A 15 -11.01 -2.69 -0.78
C HIS A 15 -10.48 -3.90 -1.54
N GLN A 16 -11.38 -4.68 -2.14
CA GLN A 16 -10.97 -5.79 -2.99
C GLN A 16 -10.24 -5.22 -4.20
N ARG A 17 -8.96 -5.55 -4.30
CA ARG A 17 -8.15 -5.18 -5.46
C ARG A 17 -8.62 -5.97 -6.66
N THR A 18 -8.71 -5.30 -7.80
CA THR A 18 -8.89 -5.97 -9.10
C THR A 18 -7.75 -6.95 -9.31
N THR A 19 -8.07 -8.19 -9.60
CA THR A 19 -7.08 -9.27 -9.79
C THR A 19 -6.28 -9.06 -11.07
N LEU A 20 -5.14 -9.73 -11.20
CA LEU A 20 -4.34 -9.66 -12.41
C LEU A 20 -5.13 -10.10 -13.64
N ALA A 21 -5.82 -11.24 -13.53
CA ALA A 21 -6.64 -11.80 -14.61
C ALA A 21 -7.71 -10.81 -15.08
N GLN A 22 -8.39 -10.12 -14.15
CA GLN A 22 -9.37 -9.09 -14.51
C GLN A 22 -8.73 -7.92 -15.27
N LYS A 23 -7.52 -7.48 -14.87
CA LYS A 23 -6.79 -6.43 -15.58
C LYS A 23 -6.38 -6.90 -16.99
N GLU A 24 -5.87 -8.11 -17.12
CA GLU A 24 -5.46 -8.68 -18.42
C GLU A 24 -6.63 -8.79 -19.39
N ILE A 25 -7.76 -9.33 -18.94
CA ILE A 25 -8.99 -9.41 -19.74
C ILE A 25 -9.42 -8.02 -20.18
N LEU A 26 -9.49 -7.07 -19.25
CA LEU A 26 -9.87 -5.69 -19.56
C LEU A 26 -8.96 -5.05 -20.61
N ILE A 27 -7.65 -5.21 -20.48
CA ILE A 27 -6.64 -4.62 -21.36
C ILE A 27 -6.73 -5.22 -22.76
N LYS A 28 -6.85 -6.55 -22.87
CA LYS A 28 -7.04 -7.23 -24.16
C LYS A 28 -8.30 -6.74 -24.88
N LEU A 29 -9.43 -6.71 -24.16
CA LEU A 29 -10.70 -6.28 -24.74
C LEU A 29 -10.67 -4.80 -25.19
N ALA A 30 -10.12 -3.91 -24.36
CA ALA A 30 -10.15 -2.47 -24.63
C ALA A 30 -9.07 -2.01 -25.62
N LEU A 31 -7.87 -2.60 -25.60
CA LEU A 31 -6.73 -2.12 -26.40
C LEU A 31 -6.38 -3.02 -27.58
N CYS A 32 -6.61 -4.33 -27.51
CA CYS A 32 -6.35 -5.23 -28.64
C CYS A 32 -7.59 -5.40 -29.52
N GLU A 33 -8.76 -5.59 -28.91
CA GLU A 33 -10.03 -5.79 -29.63
C GLU A 33 -10.80 -4.49 -29.89
N GLY A 34 -10.37 -3.37 -29.31
CA GLY A 34 -10.98 -2.05 -29.55
C GLY A 34 -12.39 -1.88 -28.97
N LYS A 35 -12.82 -2.72 -28.02
CA LYS A 35 -14.15 -2.63 -27.40
C LYS A 35 -14.29 -1.36 -26.56
N ALA A 36 -15.52 -0.88 -26.44
CA ALA A 36 -15.83 0.24 -25.56
C ALA A 36 -15.45 -0.11 -24.11
N ILE A 37 -14.92 0.87 -23.36
CA ILE A 37 -14.45 0.64 -21.98
C ILE A 37 -15.56 0.08 -21.09
N ARG A 38 -16.80 0.55 -21.28
CA ARG A 38 -17.97 0.08 -20.54
C ARG A 38 -18.23 -1.41 -20.76
N GLU A 39 -18.17 -1.87 -22.01
CA GLU A 39 -18.37 -3.28 -22.37
C GLU A 39 -17.23 -4.15 -21.83
N ALA A 40 -15.98 -3.71 -22.02
CA ALA A 40 -14.80 -4.41 -21.52
C ALA A 40 -14.82 -4.53 -19.98
N ALA A 41 -15.28 -3.49 -19.29
CA ALA A 41 -15.44 -3.47 -17.83
C ALA A 41 -16.49 -4.47 -17.35
N GLN A 42 -17.62 -4.56 -18.06
CA GLN A 42 -18.69 -5.51 -17.75
C GLN A 42 -18.24 -6.96 -17.93
N VAL A 43 -17.51 -7.27 -19.01
CA VAL A 43 -16.94 -8.61 -19.25
C VAL A 43 -15.87 -8.97 -18.23
N ALA A 44 -15.00 -8.02 -17.87
CA ALA A 44 -13.95 -8.24 -16.87
C ALA A 44 -14.48 -8.25 -15.42
N ASN A 45 -15.77 -7.97 -15.21
CA ASN A 45 -16.39 -7.77 -13.90
C ASN A 45 -15.64 -6.73 -13.04
N VAL A 46 -15.34 -5.58 -13.63
CA VAL A 46 -14.65 -4.44 -13.00
C VAL A 46 -15.54 -3.21 -13.11
N ASN A 47 -15.58 -2.37 -12.07
CA ASN A 47 -16.27 -1.07 -12.16
C ASN A 47 -15.65 -0.22 -13.29
N GLU A 48 -16.48 0.43 -14.10
CA GLU A 48 -16.05 1.28 -15.20
C GLU A 48 -15.04 2.36 -14.77
N SER A 49 -15.22 2.98 -13.59
CA SER A 49 -14.28 3.98 -13.08
C SER A 49 -12.88 3.38 -12.83
N THR A 50 -12.84 2.19 -12.24
CA THR A 50 -11.61 1.41 -12.04
C THR A 50 -11.01 0.97 -13.37
N ALA A 51 -11.84 0.56 -14.33
CA ALA A 51 -11.41 0.16 -15.66
C ALA A 51 -10.71 1.29 -16.41
N ARG A 52 -11.28 2.51 -16.40
CA ARG A 52 -10.63 3.70 -16.98
C ARG A 52 -9.28 3.96 -16.33
N ASN A 53 -9.19 3.87 -15.00
CA ASN A 53 -7.94 4.07 -14.28
C ASN A 53 -6.88 3.01 -14.62
N ILE A 54 -7.27 1.74 -14.78
CA ILE A 54 -6.38 0.65 -15.19
C ILE A 54 -5.85 0.89 -16.60
N ILE A 55 -6.73 1.20 -17.56
CA ILE A 55 -6.35 1.44 -18.95
C ILE A 55 -5.43 2.66 -19.06
N ALA A 56 -5.74 3.75 -18.35
CA ALA A 56 -4.89 4.93 -18.31
C ALA A 56 -3.52 4.65 -17.68
N ALA A 57 -3.47 3.84 -16.61
CA ALA A 57 -2.20 3.41 -16.02
C ALA A 57 -1.37 2.58 -17.00
N TYR A 58 -1.98 1.62 -17.69
CA TYR A 58 -1.29 0.81 -18.69
C TYR A 58 -0.78 1.62 -19.87
N ARG A 59 -1.55 2.60 -20.37
CA ARG A 59 -1.08 3.51 -21.42
C ARG A 59 0.14 4.32 -21.01
N ARG A 60 0.28 4.66 -19.72
CA ARG A 60 1.44 5.41 -19.19
C ARG A 60 2.65 4.53 -18.94
N GLU A 61 2.45 3.33 -18.39
CA GLU A 61 3.54 2.47 -17.90
C GLU A 61 3.90 1.33 -18.86
N GLY A 62 3.07 1.08 -19.88
CA GLY A 62 3.23 -0.01 -20.85
C GLY A 62 3.04 -1.41 -20.29
N THR A 63 2.73 -1.55 -18.99
CA THR A 63 2.68 -2.84 -18.29
C THR A 63 1.59 -2.87 -17.22
N ILE A 64 1.12 -4.07 -16.87
CA ILE A 64 0.14 -4.27 -15.80
C ILE A 64 0.88 -4.33 -14.46
N ILE A 65 0.97 -3.20 -13.76
CA ILE A 65 1.65 -3.12 -12.48
C ILE A 65 0.70 -3.47 -11.32
N GLN A 66 1.16 -4.36 -10.44
CA GLN A 66 0.57 -4.56 -9.11
C GLN A 66 1.37 -3.77 -8.08
N ARG A 67 0.98 -2.52 -7.82
CA ARG A 67 1.62 -1.74 -6.76
C ARG A 67 1.27 -2.36 -5.40
N PRO A 68 2.21 -2.52 -4.46
CA PRO A 68 1.87 -2.87 -3.08
C PRO A 68 0.93 -1.79 -2.49
N CYS A 69 -0.05 -2.20 -1.67
CA CYS A 69 -0.91 -1.26 -0.97
C CYS A 69 -0.27 -0.97 0.37
N GLY A 70 0.04 0.30 0.62
CA GLY A 70 0.73 0.69 1.83
C GLY A 70 2.24 0.43 1.76
N GLY A 71 2.85 0.80 2.87
CA GLY A 71 4.28 0.85 3.10
C GLY A 71 4.48 1.72 4.35
N SER A 72 5.56 1.50 5.08
CA SER A 72 5.95 2.42 6.14
C SER A 72 6.53 3.69 5.50
N HIS A 73 6.13 4.85 6.01
CA HIS A 73 6.90 6.06 5.75
C HIS A 73 8.34 5.84 6.21
N ARG A 74 9.28 6.55 5.58
CA ARG A 74 10.70 6.53 5.96
C ARG A 74 10.80 6.70 7.48
N GLN A 75 11.31 5.67 8.16
CA GLN A 75 11.44 5.70 9.62
C GLN A 75 12.47 6.76 9.98
N LYS A 76 12.11 7.67 10.88
CA LYS A 76 13.04 8.67 11.43
C LYS A 76 14.04 8.03 12.41
N LEU A 77 13.73 6.84 12.91
CA LEU A 77 14.60 6.02 13.74
C LEU A 77 15.35 5.06 12.81
N THR A 78 16.53 5.47 12.36
CA THR A 78 17.49 4.56 11.73
C THR A 78 18.15 3.70 12.81
N PRO A 79 18.72 2.52 12.47
CA PRO A 79 19.45 1.69 13.42
C PRO A 79 20.58 2.47 14.11
N GLU A 80 21.26 3.37 13.41
CA GLU A 80 22.29 4.25 13.98
C GLU A 80 21.73 5.20 15.05
N ILE A 81 20.52 5.75 14.84
CA ILE A 81 19.86 6.61 15.83
C ILE A 81 19.42 5.79 17.04
N LEU A 82 19.00 4.55 16.83
CA LEU A 82 18.63 3.65 17.93
C LEU A 82 19.83 3.29 18.80
N GLU A 83 20.95 2.92 18.19
CA GLU A 83 22.22 2.63 18.89
C GLU A 83 22.71 3.86 19.67
N ARG A 84 22.58 5.06 19.09
CA ARG A 84 22.92 6.30 19.78
C ARG A 84 22.01 6.60 20.97
N ILE A 85 20.71 6.30 20.86
CA ILE A 85 19.77 6.46 21.97
C ILE A 85 20.11 5.45 23.08
N GLU A 86 20.40 4.20 22.74
CA GLU A 86 20.82 3.16 23.70
C GLU A 86 22.08 3.60 24.46
N GLU A 87 23.12 4.06 23.76
CA GLU A 87 24.36 4.56 24.38
C GLU A 87 24.11 5.71 25.37
N VAL A 88 23.21 6.63 25.04
CA VAL A 88 22.90 7.79 25.89
C VAL A 88 22.10 7.37 27.13
N VAL A 89 21.16 6.44 26.99
CA VAL A 89 20.36 5.91 28.11
C VAL A 89 21.24 5.09 29.06
N GLU A 90 22.17 4.29 28.52
CA GLU A 90 23.13 3.52 29.33
C GLU A 90 24.07 4.43 30.13
N ARG A 91 24.58 5.51 29.52
CA ARG A 91 25.49 6.45 30.20
C ARG A 91 24.79 7.35 31.22
N CYS A 92 23.54 7.71 30.97
CA CYS A 92 22.79 8.65 31.79
C CYS A 92 21.32 8.22 31.89
N PRO A 93 20.98 7.28 32.80
CA PRO A 93 19.62 6.74 32.89
C PRO A 93 18.57 7.75 33.34
N VAL A 94 18.99 8.90 33.89
CA VAL A 94 18.12 10.01 34.33
C VAL A 94 17.91 11.06 33.22
N ALA A 95 18.59 10.91 32.07
CA ALA A 95 18.46 11.85 30.97
C ALA A 95 17.03 11.86 30.43
N THR A 96 16.48 13.07 30.33
CA THR A 96 15.14 13.26 29.77
C THR A 96 15.20 13.23 28.24
N LEU A 97 14.13 12.76 27.58
CA LEU A 97 14.06 12.70 26.12
C LEU A 97 14.33 14.04 25.41
N LYS A 98 14.10 15.17 26.09
CA LYS A 98 14.45 16.51 25.59
C LYS A 98 15.96 16.75 25.51
N GLN A 99 16.74 16.16 26.41
CA GLN A 99 18.20 16.28 26.44
C GLN A 99 18.88 15.34 25.42
N ILE A 100 18.22 14.23 25.07
CA ILE A 100 18.71 13.24 24.09
C ILE A 100 18.49 13.71 22.64
N LYS A 101 17.45 14.52 22.41
CA LYS A 101 17.10 15.07 21.10
C LYS A 101 18.02 16.24 20.73
N GLN A 102 19.20 15.93 20.18
CA GLN A 102 20.08 16.91 19.53
C GLN A 102 19.62 17.19 18.09
#